data_AF-A0A2S1XVX3-F1
#
_entry.id   AF-A0A2S1XVX3-F1
#
_cell.length_a   1.000
_cell.length_b   1.000
_cell.length_c   1.000
_cell.angle_alpha   90.00
_cell.angle_beta   90.00
_cell.angle_gamma   90.00
#
_symmetry.space_group_name_H-M   'P 1'
#
loop_
_entity.id
_entity.type
_entity.pdbx_description
1 polymer ?
#
loop_
_entity_poly.entity_id
_entity_poly.type
_entity_poly.pdbx_seq_one_letter_code
_entity_poly.pdbx_strand_id
1 'polypeptide(L)'
;MFKSSVCSYENRGPYGNNKYRGNCSGFIVKDFIESYMRKPNGLVADPSVGGGSSIDVANELGVRFKGTDLHQGFNLLRDDFLSFLGEPAHLIWWHPPYWDMIQYSGKQWGEPNKWDMSRMNLPEFVEALELAVMNIHDACERGGHYGILMFCTTANVTILLQS
;
A
#
# COMPACT_ATOMS: atom_id res chain seq x y z
N MET A 1 4.90 15.44 6.79
CA MET A 1 5.96 15.30 5.77
C MET A 1 7.16 14.65 6.41
N PHE A 2 7.85 13.76 5.71
CA PHE A 2 9.06 13.10 6.22
C PHE A 2 10.13 14.11 6.65
N LYS A 3 10.61 13.98 7.88
CA LYS A 3 11.66 14.85 8.46
C LYS A 3 13.08 14.28 8.28
N SER A 4 13.20 12.97 8.10
CA SER A 4 14.46 12.23 8.00
C SER A 4 14.26 10.94 7.19
N SER A 5 15.35 10.29 6.77
CA SER A 5 15.33 8.99 6.09
C SER A 5 14.92 7.82 7.00
N VAL A 6 14.94 8.03 8.32
CA VAL A 6 14.45 7.10 9.33
C VAL A 6 13.25 7.73 10.02
N CYS A 7 12.11 7.03 10.01
CA CYS A 7 10.88 7.50 10.63
C CYS A 7 10.63 6.74 11.93
N SER A 8 10.26 7.45 12.99
CA SER A 8 9.85 6.88 14.27
C SER A 8 8.64 7.66 14.79
N TYR A 9 7.63 6.93 15.24
CA TYR A 9 6.39 7.49 15.77
C TYR A 9 6.17 6.97 17.18
N GLU A 10 5.83 7.86 18.13
CA GLU A 10 5.61 7.48 19.54
C GLU A 10 4.46 6.48 19.71
N ASN A 11 3.46 6.56 18.83
CA ASN A 11 2.34 5.63 18.76
C ASN A 11 1.88 5.44 17.32
N ARG A 12 0.97 4.49 17.10
CA ARG A 12 0.39 4.13 15.79
C ARG A 12 -0.63 5.13 15.22
N GLY A 13 -1.08 6.08 16.04
CA GLY A 13 -2.20 6.97 15.74
C GLY A 13 -3.56 6.27 15.75
N PRO A 14 -4.64 7.04 15.51
CA PRO A 14 -6.02 6.53 15.51
C PRO A 14 -6.40 5.77 14.23
N TYR A 15 -5.44 5.52 13.33
CA TYR A 15 -5.71 5.02 11.98
C TYR A 15 -5.83 3.49 11.91
N GLY A 16 -6.80 3.05 11.10
CA GLY A 16 -7.07 1.69 10.73
C GLY A 16 -7.49 0.79 11.89
N ASN A 17 -7.97 -0.40 11.56
CA ASN A 17 -8.33 -1.41 12.54
C ASN A 17 -7.07 -1.99 13.21
N ASN A 18 -6.95 -1.81 14.54
CA ASN A 18 -5.82 -2.32 15.31
C ASN A 18 -5.76 -3.84 15.46
N LYS A 19 -6.86 -4.53 15.16
CA LYS A 19 -6.93 -5.99 15.15
C LYS A 19 -6.46 -6.58 13.82
N TYR A 20 -6.36 -5.78 12.76
CA TYR A 20 -5.79 -6.21 11.49
C TYR A 20 -4.27 -6.25 11.63
N ARG A 21 -3.72 -7.47 11.67
CA ARG A 21 -2.29 -7.68 11.92
C ARG A 21 -1.45 -7.16 10.75
N GLY A 22 -0.22 -6.75 11.04
CA GLY A 22 0.74 -6.30 10.02
C GLY A 22 0.47 -4.91 9.47
N ASN A 23 -0.45 -4.14 10.09
CA ASN A 23 -0.66 -2.76 9.70
C ASN A 23 0.56 -1.88 10.03
N CYS A 24 0.77 -0.83 9.24
CA CYS A 24 1.69 0.24 9.59
C CYS A 24 0.96 1.38 10.32
N SER A 25 1.74 2.20 11.04
CA SER A 25 1.25 3.45 11.61
C SER A 25 0.72 4.36 10.49
N GLY A 26 -0.50 4.90 10.62
CA GLY A 26 -1.04 5.81 9.60
C GLY A 26 -0.22 7.10 9.45
N PHE A 27 0.60 7.45 10.44
CA PHE A 27 1.51 8.59 10.32
C PHE A 27 2.51 8.44 9.16
N ILE A 28 2.93 7.22 8.81
CA ILE A 28 3.84 7.03 7.66
C ILE A 28 3.14 7.33 6.34
N VAL A 29 1.86 6.97 6.23
CA VAL A 29 1.03 7.26 5.05
C VAL A 29 0.78 8.76 4.96
N LYS A 30 0.50 9.39 6.10
CA LYS A 30 0.31 10.84 6.20
C LYS A 30 1.58 11.59 5.76
N ASP A 31 2.74 11.19 6.28
CA ASP A 31 4.01 11.80 5.90
C ASP A 31 4.33 11.60 4.43
N PHE A 32 4.02 10.42 3.88
CA PHE A 32 4.15 10.16 2.44
C PHE A 32 3.29 11.10 1.60
N ILE A 33 1.99 11.20 1.90
CA ILE A 33 1.08 12.09 1.16
C ILE A 33 1.54 13.55 1.28
N GLU A 34 1.82 14.04 2.50
CA GLU A 34 2.27 15.41 2.71
C GLU A 34 3.62 15.72 2.04
N SER A 35 4.49 14.73 1.89
CA SER A 35 5.80 14.90 1.24
C SER A 35 5.73 14.92 -0.28
N TYR A 36 4.87 14.09 -0.89
CA TYR A 36 4.91 13.84 -2.33
C TYR A 36 3.69 14.32 -3.09
N MET A 37 2.63 14.76 -2.42
CA MET A 37 1.42 15.26 -3.09
C MET A 37 1.69 16.64 -3.69
N ARG A 38 2.06 16.70 -4.97
CA ARG A 38 2.38 17.94 -5.68
C ARG A 38 1.18 18.53 -6.41
N LYS A 39 0.19 17.70 -6.73
CA LYS A 39 -1.03 18.09 -7.44
C LYS A 39 -2.22 18.08 -6.47
N PRO A 40 -2.75 19.23 -6.02
CA PRO A 40 -3.83 19.28 -5.01
C PRO A 40 -5.08 18.46 -5.35
N ASN A 41 -5.41 18.36 -6.64
CA ASN A 41 -6.55 17.57 -7.14
C ASN A 41 -6.13 16.18 -7.68
N GLY A 42 -4.90 15.74 -7.41
CA GLY A 42 -4.41 14.42 -7.80
C GLY A 42 -5.15 13.32 -7.04
N LEU A 43 -5.22 12.13 -7.64
CA LEU A 43 -5.78 10.95 -7.00
C LEU A 43 -4.70 10.26 -6.17
N VAL A 44 -5.00 9.95 -4.91
CA VAL A 44 -4.23 9.03 -4.06
C VAL A 44 -4.87 7.63 -4.17
N ALA A 45 -4.06 6.59 -4.28
CA ALA A 45 -4.56 5.23 -4.37
C ALA A 45 -3.83 4.24 -3.46
N ASP A 46 -4.51 3.16 -3.09
CA ASP A 46 -3.94 2.04 -2.33
C ASP A 46 -4.58 0.71 -2.78
N PRO A 47 -3.84 -0.21 -3.41
CA PRO A 47 -4.39 -1.48 -3.88
C PRO A 47 -4.49 -2.55 -2.79
N SER A 48 -4.10 -2.26 -1.55
CA SER A 48 -4.10 -3.22 -0.43
C SER A 48 -4.39 -2.52 0.91
N VAL A 49 -5.58 -1.93 1.03
CA VAL A 49 -5.96 -1.09 2.19
C VAL A 49 -5.99 -1.82 3.52
N GLY A 50 -6.18 -3.15 3.50
CA GLY A 50 -6.30 -4.01 4.68
C GLY A 50 -7.20 -3.41 5.77
N GLY A 51 -6.60 -3.09 6.92
CA GLY A 51 -7.30 -2.50 8.06
C GLY A 51 -7.77 -1.05 7.89
N GLY A 52 -7.45 -0.38 6.79
CA GLY A 52 -7.96 0.94 6.43
C GLY A 52 -7.12 2.14 6.88
N SER A 53 -5.85 1.95 7.27
CA SER A 53 -5.00 3.08 7.73
C SER A 53 -4.88 4.19 6.67
N SER A 54 -4.73 3.83 5.40
CA SER A 54 -4.64 4.79 4.29
C SER A 54 -5.96 5.51 4.02
N ILE A 55 -7.10 4.83 4.22
CA ILE A 55 -8.44 5.40 4.11
C ILE A 55 -8.62 6.50 5.16
N ASP A 56 -8.31 6.21 6.42
CA ASP A 56 -8.48 7.17 7.52
C ASP A 56 -7.58 8.40 7.33
N VAL A 57 -6.33 8.19 6.88
CA VAL A 57 -5.40 9.29 6.57
C VAL A 57 -5.91 10.14 5.40
N ALA A 58 -6.41 9.51 4.34
CA ALA A 58 -6.95 10.26 3.20
C ALA A 58 -8.16 11.12 3.59
N ASN A 59 -9.05 10.58 4.43
CA ASN A 59 -10.19 11.31 4.98
C ASN A 59 -9.74 12.49 5.85
N GLU A 60 -8.75 12.29 6.73
CA GLU A 60 -8.19 13.36 7.57
C GLU A 60 -7.59 14.51 6.72
N LEU A 61 -6.84 14.16 5.66
CA LEU A 61 -6.19 15.14 4.79
C LEU A 61 -7.12 15.76 3.75
N GLY A 62 -8.34 15.24 3.59
CA GLY A 62 -9.30 15.71 2.59
C GLY A 62 -8.84 15.52 1.14
N VAL A 63 -8.03 14.48 0.86
CA VAL A 63 -7.52 14.18 -0.48
C VAL A 63 -8.44 13.23 -1.24
N ARG A 64 -8.42 13.30 -2.58
CA ARG A 64 -9.12 12.32 -3.42
C ARG A 64 -8.46 10.96 -3.23
N PHE A 65 -9.25 9.94 -2.89
CA PHE A 65 -8.71 8.61 -2.60
C PHE A 65 -9.53 7.49 -3.23
N LYS A 66 -8.84 6.47 -3.75
CA LYS A 66 -9.42 5.18 -4.15
C LYS A 66 -8.59 4.04 -3.59
N GLY A 67 -9.22 3.18 -2.80
CA GLY A 67 -8.57 2.03 -2.20
C GLY A 67 -9.31 0.74 -2.52
N THR A 68 -8.57 -0.36 -2.56
CA THR A 68 -9.13 -1.71 -2.69
C THR A 68 -8.27 -2.74 -1.97
N ASP A 69 -8.68 -4.00 -1.98
CA ASP A 69 -7.95 -5.11 -1.40
C ASP A 69 -8.35 -6.45 -2.04
N LEU A 70 -7.48 -7.45 -1.92
CA LEU A 70 -7.78 -8.83 -2.29
C LEU A 70 -9.00 -9.37 -1.55
N HIS A 71 -9.16 -9.02 -0.28
CA HIS A 71 -10.33 -9.43 0.50
C HIS A 71 -11.63 -8.69 0.12
N GLN A 72 -11.54 -7.66 -0.73
CA GLN A 72 -12.67 -6.95 -1.33
C GLN A 72 -12.97 -7.43 -2.76
N GLY A 73 -12.20 -8.39 -3.27
CA GLY A 73 -12.38 -9.01 -4.58
C GLY A 73 -11.51 -8.43 -5.69
N PHE A 74 -10.66 -7.44 -5.41
CA PHE A 74 -9.69 -6.93 -6.39
C PHE A 74 -8.35 -7.62 -6.23
N ASN A 75 -7.88 -8.27 -7.28
CA ASN A 75 -6.62 -8.99 -7.27
C ASN A 75 -5.55 -8.19 -8.03
N LEU A 76 -4.66 -7.52 -7.31
CA LEU A 76 -3.57 -6.72 -7.87
C LEU A 76 -2.64 -7.50 -8.84
N LEU A 77 -2.60 -8.84 -8.76
CA LEU A 77 -1.81 -9.68 -9.65
C LEU A 77 -2.52 -10.07 -10.96
N ARG A 78 -3.81 -9.74 -11.09
CA ARG A 78 -4.66 -10.24 -12.18
C ARG A 78 -5.51 -9.16 -12.81
N ASP A 79 -5.98 -8.22 -12.00
CA ASP A 79 -6.88 -7.16 -12.39
C ASP A 79 -6.09 -5.89 -12.70
N ASP A 80 -6.52 -5.15 -13.72
CA ASP A 80 -5.86 -3.91 -14.13
C ASP A 80 -6.18 -2.77 -13.14
N PHE A 81 -5.16 -2.28 -12.43
CA PHE A 81 -5.37 -1.28 -11.38
C PHE A 81 -5.76 0.08 -11.96
N LEU A 82 -5.20 0.45 -13.11
CA LEU A 82 -5.59 1.67 -13.82
C LEU A 82 -7.09 1.68 -14.16
N SER A 83 -7.63 0.57 -14.66
CA SER A 83 -9.07 0.42 -14.96
C SER A 83 -9.93 0.53 -13.70
N PHE A 84 -9.50 -0.04 -12.57
CA PHE A 84 -10.19 0.13 -11.29
C PHE A 84 -10.22 1.60 -10.85
N LEU A 85 -9.10 2.31 -11.01
CA LEU A 85 -8.99 3.72 -10.68
C LEU A 85 -9.77 4.61 -11.65
N GLY A 86 -9.92 4.23 -12.92
CA GLY A 86 -10.62 5.01 -13.96
C GLY A 86 -9.87 6.26 -14.43
N GLU A 87 -8.78 6.61 -13.78
CA GLU A 87 -7.80 7.63 -14.16
C GLU A 87 -6.44 7.26 -13.51
N PRO A 88 -5.30 7.68 -14.09
CA PRO A 88 -4.00 7.49 -13.45
C PRO A 88 -3.92 8.21 -12.10
N ALA A 89 -3.35 7.56 -11.09
CA ALA A 89 -3.16 8.15 -9.76
C ALA A 89 -1.93 9.07 -9.73
N HIS A 90 -2.04 10.16 -8.97
CA HIS A 90 -0.89 11.05 -8.68
C HIS A 90 0.01 10.45 -7.61
N LEU A 91 -0.58 9.82 -6.59
CA LEU A 91 0.15 9.09 -5.57
C LEU A 91 -0.41 7.70 -5.39
N ILE A 92 0.45 6.69 -5.25
CA ILE A 92 0.03 5.33 -4.88
C ILE A 92 0.81 4.88 -3.66
N TRP A 93 0.11 4.59 -2.57
CA TRP A 93 0.70 3.95 -1.40
C TRP A 93 0.49 2.45 -1.49
N TRP A 94 1.54 1.66 -1.26
CA TRP A 94 1.39 0.21 -1.18
C TRP A 94 2.21 -0.38 -0.05
N HIS A 95 1.55 -1.16 0.79
CA HIS A 95 2.20 -1.97 1.80
C HIS A 95 1.88 -3.44 1.52
N PRO A 96 2.75 -4.17 0.79
CA PRO A 96 2.52 -5.58 0.52
C PRO A 96 2.49 -6.41 1.82
N PRO A 97 1.81 -7.56 1.82
CA PRO A 97 2.01 -8.57 2.84
C PRO A 97 3.44 -9.13 2.73
N TYR A 98 4.19 -9.12 3.84
CA TYR A 98 5.57 -9.62 3.87
C TYR A 98 5.62 -11.13 3.95
N TRP A 99 5.59 -11.78 2.78
CA TRP A 99 5.82 -13.21 2.62
C TRP A 99 5.22 -14.03 3.78
N ASP A 100 6.00 -14.84 4.50
CA ASP A 100 5.48 -15.75 5.51
C ASP A 100 5.37 -15.16 6.93
N MET A 101 5.60 -13.85 7.13
CA MET A 101 5.55 -13.23 8.46
C MET A 101 4.14 -13.28 9.08
N ILE A 102 3.11 -13.03 8.27
CA ILE A 102 1.70 -13.01 8.68
C ILE A 102 0.88 -13.59 7.54
N GLN A 103 0.16 -14.68 7.81
CA GLN A 103 -0.86 -15.20 6.89
C GLN A 103 -2.14 -14.37 7.02
N TYR A 104 -2.65 -13.83 5.91
CA TYR A 104 -3.84 -12.98 5.90
C TYR A 104 -5.11 -13.77 5.56
N SER A 105 -5.23 -14.32 4.36
CA SER A 105 -6.39 -15.13 3.97
C SER A 105 -6.49 -16.41 4.80
N GLY A 106 -7.69 -16.78 5.26
CA GLY A 106 -7.91 -17.92 6.16
C GLY A 106 -7.50 -17.68 7.62
N LYS A 107 -6.99 -16.49 7.98
CA LYS A 107 -6.56 -16.14 9.35
C LYS A 107 -7.04 -14.77 9.81
N GLN A 108 -6.93 -13.76 8.96
CA GLN A 108 -7.43 -12.39 9.16
C GLN A 108 -8.78 -12.19 8.46
N TRP A 109 -8.99 -12.83 7.31
CA TRP A 109 -10.22 -12.72 6.53
C TRP A 109 -10.48 -13.99 5.71
N GLY A 110 -11.76 -14.30 5.48
CA GLY A 110 -12.23 -15.33 4.55
C GLY A 110 -11.57 -16.70 4.66
N GLU A 111 -11.60 -17.43 3.55
CA GLU A 111 -10.89 -18.70 3.36
C GLU A 111 -9.51 -18.48 2.74
N PRO A 112 -8.58 -19.45 2.84
CA PRO A 112 -7.30 -19.39 2.15
C PRO A 112 -7.43 -19.02 0.67
N ASN A 113 -6.72 -17.97 0.25
CA ASN A 113 -6.73 -17.50 -1.13
C ASN A 113 -5.34 -17.75 -1.75
N LYS A 114 -5.29 -18.37 -2.93
CA LYS A 114 -4.02 -18.67 -3.62
C LYS A 114 -3.26 -17.44 -4.12
N TRP A 115 -3.95 -16.30 -4.25
CA TRP A 115 -3.36 -15.03 -4.68
C TRP A 115 -2.89 -14.17 -3.51
N ASP A 116 -3.08 -14.65 -2.28
CA ASP A 116 -2.49 -14.03 -1.11
C ASP A 116 -0.99 -14.29 -1.10
N MET A 117 -0.22 -13.25 -1.39
CA MET A 117 1.26 -13.26 -1.38
C MET A 117 1.84 -13.79 -0.06
N SER A 118 1.10 -13.71 1.06
CA SER A 118 1.57 -14.28 2.34
C SER A 118 1.55 -15.80 2.43
N ARG A 119 0.97 -16.46 1.42
CA ARG A 119 0.88 -17.91 1.29
C ARG A 119 1.79 -18.49 0.21
N MET A 120 2.49 -17.63 -0.52
CA MET A 120 3.36 -18.03 -1.62
C MET A 120 4.72 -18.51 -1.11
N ASN A 121 5.38 -19.39 -1.86
CA ASN A 121 6.80 -19.64 -1.62
C ASN A 121 7.66 -18.44 -2.07
N LEU A 122 8.94 -18.41 -1.71
CA LEU A 122 9.79 -17.25 -1.99
C LEU A 122 9.90 -16.91 -3.49
N PRO A 123 10.16 -17.87 -4.41
CA PRO A 123 10.12 -17.59 -5.85
C PRO A 123 8.80 -17.00 -6.34
N GLU A 124 7.66 -17.61 -5.97
CA GLU A 124 6.33 -17.13 -6.34
C GLU A 124 6.06 -15.72 -5.78
N PHE A 125 6.49 -15.46 -4.56
CA PHE A 125 6.37 -14.16 -3.91
C PHE A 125 7.15 -13.08 -4.68
N VAL A 126 8.39 -13.37 -5.10
CA VAL A 126 9.22 -12.41 -5.85
C VAL A 126 8.58 -12.08 -7.20
N GLU A 127 8.10 -13.10 -7.93
CA GLU A 127 7.39 -12.90 -9.20
C GLU A 127 6.09 -12.10 -9.01
N ALA A 128 5.31 -12.43 -7.98
CA ALA A 128 4.09 -11.70 -7.64
C ALA A 128 4.39 -10.25 -7.27
N LEU A 129 5.45 -10.00 -6.49
CA LEU A 129 5.87 -8.65 -6.12
C LEU A 129 6.22 -7.83 -7.37
N GLU A 130 6.98 -8.39 -8.30
CA GLU A 130 7.31 -7.72 -9.57
C GLU A 130 6.05 -7.37 -10.39
N LEU A 131 5.13 -8.32 -10.56
CA LEU A 131 3.87 -8.11 -11.28
C LEU A 131 3.01 -7.01 -10.63
N ALA A 132 2.91 -7.01 -9.31
CA ALA A 132 2.17 -5.98 -8.58
C ALA A 132 2.82 -4.59 -8.73
N VAL A 133 4.16 -4.51 -8.69
CA VAL A 133 4.89 -3.26 -8.90
C VAL A 133 4.68 -2.73 -10.31
N MET A 134 4.69 -3.59 -11.33
CA MET A 134 4.40 -3.19 -12.72
C MET A 134 2.98 -2.64 -12.86
N ASN A 135 1.98 -3.30 -12.28
CA ASN A 135 0.59 -2.84 -12.32
C ASN A 135 0.42 -1.48 -11.59
N ILE A 136 1.09 -1.30 -10.45
CA ILE A 136 1.13 -0.01 -9.74
C ILE A 136 1.81 1.07 -10.60
N HIS A 137 2.92 0.73 -11.26
CA HIS A 137 3.64 1.65 -12.12
C HIS A 137 2.77 2.13 -13.28
N ASP A 138 2.08 1.21 -13.97
CA ASP A 138 1.19 1.52 -15.09
C ASP A 138 -0.02 2.38 -14.68
N ALA A 139 -0.50 2.20 -13.44
CA ALA A 139 -1.58 3.00 -12.86
C ALA A 139 -1.14 4.39 -12.37
N CYS A 140 0.16 4.67 -12.31
CA CYS A 140 0.70 5.95 -11.85
C CYS A 140 0.81 6.95 -13.02
N GLU A 141 0.39 8.20 -12.79
CA GLU A 141 0.54 9.26 -13.78
C GLU A 141 2.00 9.70 -13.91
N ARG A 142 2.37 10.27 -15.07
CA ARG A 142 3.69 10.89 -15.26
C ARG A 142 3.90 12.05 -14.28
N GLY A 143 5.02 12.06 -13.56
CA GLY A 143 5.29 13.03 -12.51
C GLY A 143 4.51 12.78 -11.20
N GLY A 144 3.72 11.70 -11.16
CA GLY A 144 3.23 11.10 -9.92
C GLY A 144 4.33 10.28 -9.23
N HIS A 145 4.02 9.76 -8.04
CA HIS A 145 4.93 8.90 -7.30
C HIS A 145 4.16 7.73 -6.68
N TYR A 146 4.69 6.53 -6.74
CA TYR A 146 4.25 5.45 -5.87
C TYR A 146 5.28 5.23 -4.75
N GLY A 147 4.81 4.78 -3.59
CA GLY A 147 5.63 4.50 -2.43
C GLY A 147 5.30 3.10 -1.94
N ILE A 148 6.31 2.24 -1.90
CA ILE A 148 6.18 0.87 -1.42
C ILE A 148 6.82 0.79 -0.04
N LEU A 149 6.05 0.39 0.97
CA LEU A 149 6.61 0.14 2.29
C LEU A 149 7.06 -1.31 2.38
N MET A 150 8.39 -1.51 2.30
CA MET A 150 9.05 -2.78 2.56
C MET A 150 10.02 -2.70 3.76
N PHE A 151 9.93 -3.64 4.70
CA PHE A 151 10.79 -3.86 5.84
C PHE A 151 11.74 -5.01 5.54
N CYS A 152 13.03 -4.72 5.60
CA CYS A 152 14.09 -5.71 5.66
C CYS A 152 14.65 -5.71 7.08
N THR A 153 15.00 -6.89 7.63
CA THR A 153 15.58 -7.05 8.97
C THR A 153 16.88 -6.24 9.19
N THR A 154 17.49 -5.73 8.12
CA THR A 154 18.51 -4.68 8.15
C THR A 154 17.90 -3.30 7.85
N ALA A 155 17.13 -2.77 8.81
CA ALA A 155 16.89 -1.36 9.11
C ALA A 155 16.73 -0.33 7.95
N ASN A 156 16.09 -0.66 6.83
CA ASN A 156 15.75 0.35 5.83
C ASN A 156 14.30 0.16 5.33
N VAL A 157 13.51 1.22 5.47
CA VAL A 157 12.25 1.40 4.75
C VAL A 157 12.62 1.84 3.34
N THR A 158 12.40 0.99 2.34
CA THR A 158 12.68 1.35 0.95
C THR A 158 11.41 1.89 0.28
N ILE A 159 11.20 3.21 0.34
CA ILE A 159 10.21 3.87 -0.51
C ILE A 159 10.82 3.98 -1.91
N LEU A 160 10.44 3.09 -2.83
CA LEU A 160 10.80 3.21 -4.24
C LEU A 160 9.98 4.34 -4.86
N LEU A 161 10.58 5.52 -4.97
CA LEU A 161 9.99 6.66 -5.69
C LEU A 161 10.52 6.63 -7.11
N GLN A 162 9.66 6.29 -8.08
CA GLN A 162 9.94 6.60 -9.48
C GLN A 162 9.21 7.87 -9.88
N SER A 163 9.90 8.72 -10.65
CA SER A 163 9.44 10.01 -11.20
C SER A 163 8.96 9.88 -12.64
#